data_AF-A0A816XAM8-F1
#
_entry.id   AF-A0A816XAM8-F1
#
_cell.length_a   1.000
_cell.length_b   1.000
_cell.length_c   1.000
_cell.angle_alpha   90.00
_cell.angle_beta   90.00
_cell.angle_gamma   90.00
#
_symmetry.space_group_name_H-M   'P 1'
#
loop_
_entity.id
_entity.type
_entity.pdbx_description
1 polymer ?
#
loop_
_entity_poly.entity_id
_entity_poly.type
_entity_poly.pdbx_seq_one_letter_code
_entity_poly.pdbx_strand_id
1 'polypeptide(L)'
;MFTLSGAYTGTFVAMLFGGVIAANWSWAWVFYIPGISALVWVVVWFYLTANSPSTHPTISYEEAKYINDNMDQAISRKQAIPWKDILTALPVWATIVAHFGTDWVVFTLSTELPTFLVKSLGFRVDA
;
A
#
# COMPACT_ATOMS: atom_id res chain seq x y z
N MET A 1 -10.84 0.51 -3.41
CA MET A 1 -10.84 1.67 -2.47
C MET A 1 -10.54 1.27 -1.03
N PHE A 2 -11.02 0.11 -0.53
CA PHE A 2 -10.70 -0.35 0.84
C PHE A 2 -9.21 -0.63 1.09
N THR A 3 -8.46 -1.15 0.12
CA THR A 3 -7.02 -1.43 0.29
C THR A 3 -6.15 -0.17 0.45
N LEU A 4 -6.52 0.93 -0.21
CA LEU A 4 -5.81 2.21 -0.09
C LEU A 4 -6.10 2.90 1.25
N SER A 5 -7.28 2.68 1.82
CA SER A 5 -7.65 3.28 3.11
C SER A 5 -6.74 2.82 4.25
N GLY A 6 -6.26 1.57 4.22
CA GLY A 6 -5.34 1.03 5.23
C GLY A 6 -4.03 1.79 5.33
N ALA A 7 -3.47 2.26 4.19
CA ALA A 7 -2.25 3.05 4.18
C ALA A 7 -2.43 4.40 4.90
N TYR A 8 -3.52 5.12 4.58
CA TYR A 8 -3.83 6.41 5.23
C TYR A 8 -4.18 6.26 6.71
N THR A 9 -4.94 5.23 7.08
CA THR A 9 -5.25 4.93 8.49
C THR A 9 -3.98 4.58 9.26
N GLY A 10 -3.06 3.81 8.68
CA GLY A 10 -1.77 3.50 9.28
C GLY A 10 -0.94 4.75 9.55
N THR A 11 -0.83 5.65 8.57
CA THR A 11 -0.11 6.93 8.73
C THR A 11 -0.73 7.80 9.82
N PHE A 12 -2.06 7.90 9.87
CA PHE A 12 -2.76 8.67 10.90
C PHE A 12 -2.51 8.12 12.32
N VAL A 13 -2.60 6.80 12.49
CA VAL A 13 -2.29 6.12 13.76
C VAL A 13 -0.82 6.34 14.13
N ALA A 14 0.11 6.21 13.18
CA ALA A 14 1.53 6.44 13.43
C ALA A 14 1.83 7.88 13.87
N MET A 15 1.19 8.89 13.27
CA MET A 15 1.38 10.29 13.65
C MET A 15 0.80 10.61 15.03
N LEU A 16 -0.37 10.07 15.38
CA LEU A 16 -0.99 10.29 16.69
C LEU A 16 -0.22 9.62 17.83
N PHE A 17 0.14 8.34 17.64
CA PHE A 17 0.74 7.56 18.72
C PHE A 17 2.27 7.68 18.74
N GLY A 18 2.92 7.98 17.62
CA GLY A 18 4.37 8.10 17.54
C GLY A 18 4.94 9.18 18.47
N GLY A 19 4.32 10.35 18.50
CA GLY A 19 4.72 11.44 19.41
C GLY A 19 4.51 11.09 20.89
N VAL A 20 3.38 10.45 21.21
CA VAL A 20 3.05 10.05 22.59
C VAL A 20 3.99 8.95 23.10
N ILE A 21 4.33 7.97 22.25
CA ILE A 21 5.23 6.88 22.59
C ILE A 21 6.66 7.39 22.77
N ALA A 22 7.13 8.27 21.89
CA ALA A 22 8.48 8.85 21.99
C ALA A 22 8.66 9.68 23.28
N ALA A 23 7.61 10.40 23.70
CA ALA A 23 7.64 11.22 24.92
C ALA A 23 7.64 10.40 26.22
N ASN A 24 6.98 9.23 26.25
CA ASN A 24 6.81 8.44 27.48
C ASN A 24 7.76 7.24 27.60
N TRP A 25 8.03 6.56 26.49
CA TRP A 25 8.68 5.24 26.48
C TRP A 25 9.90 5.18 25.56
N SER A 26 10.60 6.29 25.32
CA SER A 26 11.79 6.34 24.45
C SER A 26 11.50 6.09 22.96
N TRP A 27 12.32 6.68 22.11
CA TRP A 27 12.15 6.70 20.66
C TRP A 27 12.14 5.31 20.01
N ALA A 28 12.84 4.33 20.61
CA ALA A 28 12.96 2.98 20.07
C ALA A 28 11.61 2.23 20.00
N TRP A 29 10.68 2.53 20.91
CA TRP A 29 9.39 1.86 20.98
C TRP A 29 8.44 2.23 19.84
N VAL A 30 8.68 3.37 19.18
CA VAL A 30 7.98 3.75 17.94
C VAL A 30 8.25 2.75 16.82
N PHE A 31 9.38 2.02 16.87
CA PHE A 31 9.71 0.97 15.91
C PHE A 31 9.26 -0.42 16.37
N TYR A 32 9.37 -0.72 17.67
CA TYR A 32 9.02 -2.04 18.20
C TYR A 32 7.52 -2.34 18.13
N ILE A 33 6.64 -1.39 18.48
CA ILE A 33 5.19 -1.60 18.49
C ILE A 33 4.64 -1.97 17.11
N PRO A 34 4.85 -1.15 16.05
CA PRO A 34 4.39 -1.51 14.72
C PRO A 34 5.11 -2.75 14.18
N GLY A 35 6.40 -2.92 14.45
CA GLY A 35 7.15 -4.11 14.02
C GLY A 35 6.59 -5.42 14.56
N ILE A 36 6.27 -5.48 15.86
CA ILE A 36 5.65 -6.65 16.48
C ILE A 36 4.24 -6.87 15.93
N SER A 37 3.44 -5.80 15.77
CA SER A 37 2.10 -5.91 15.19
C SER A 37 2.13 -6.48 13.77
N ALA A 38 3.12 -6.09 12.96
CA ALA A 38 3.32 -6.61 11.61
C ALA A 38 3.69 -8.10 11.63
N LEU A 39 4.55 -8.54 12.55
CA LEU A 39 4.88 -9.96 12.71
C LEU A 39 3.67 -10.80 13.09
N VAL A 40 2.85 -10.32 14.04
CA VAL A 40 1.60 -10.99 14.42
C VAL A 40 0.65 -11.07 13.22
N TRP A 41 0.52 -9.97 12.47
CA TRP A 41 -0.32 -9.93 11.27
C TRP A 41 0.15 -10.91 10.19
N VAL A 42 1.47 -11.02 9.97
CA VAL A 42 2.05 -11.98 9.02
C VAL A 42 1.71 -13.41 9.41
N VAL A 43 1.82 -13.76 10.69
CA VAL A 43 1.44 -15.10 11.18
C VAL A 43 -0.04 -15.36 10.90
N VAL A 44 -0.92 -14.41 11.21
CA VAL A 44 -2.36 -14.52 10.91
C VAL A 44 -2.62 -14.67 9.41
N TRP A 45 -1.91 -13.92 8.59
CA TRP A 45 -2.02 -13.98 7.14
C TRP A 45 -1.60 -15.34 6.58
N PHE A 46 -0.52 -15.94 7.11
CA PHE A 46 -0.09 -17.29 6.74
C PHE A 46 -1.15 -18.37 7.04
N TYR A 47 -1.96 -18.20 8.09
CA TYR A 47 -3.05 -19.13 8.40
C TYR A 47 -4.33 -18.87 7.58
N LEU A 48 -4.60 -17.60 7.24
CA LEU A 48 -5.83 -17.20 6.56
C LEU A 48 -5.75 -17.25 5.03
N THR A 49 -4.56 -17.30 4.44
CA THR A 49 -4.39 -17.23 2.99
C THR A 49 -3.62 -18.43 2.46
N ALA A 50 -4.11 -19.02 1.38
CA ALA A 50 -3.42 -20.08 0.64
C ALA A 50 -3.24 -19.66 -0.82
N ASN A 51 -2.06 -19.93 -1.37
CA ASN A 51 -1.69 -19.56 -2.74
C ASN A 51 -2.40 -20.39 -3.83
N SER A 52 -3.07 -21.47 -3.44
CA SER A 52 -3.85 -22.30 -4.36
C SER A 52 -5.22 -22.62 -3.78
N PRO A 53 -6.31 -22.49 -4.58
CA PRO A 53 -7.65 -22.87 -4.15
C PRO A 53 -7.74 -24.36 -3.78
N SER A 54 -6.83 -25.20 -4.28
CA SER A 54 -6.75 -26.63 -3.94
C SER A 54 -6.13 -26.95 -2.57
N THR A 55 -5.50 -25.97 -1.91
CA THR A 55 -4.84 -26.13 -0.60
C THR A 55 -5.57 -25.43 0.55
N HIS A 56 -6.70 -24.79 0.27
CA HIS A 56 -7.44 -24.04 1.29
C HIS A 56 -8.42 -24.99 2.03
N PRO A 57 -8.30 -25.19 3.35
CA PRO A 57 -9.14 -26.15 4.10
C PRO A 57 -10.62 -25.73 4.22
N THR A 58 -10.94 -24.48 3.90
CA THR A 58 -12.28 -23.88 4.05
C THR A 58 -12.99 -23.54 2.73
N ILE A 59 -12.44 -23.92 1.56
CA ILE A 59 -13.10 -23.63 0.29
C ILE A 59 -14.27 -24.60 0.04
N SER A 60 -15.42 -24.06 -0.35
CA SER A 60 -16.56 -24.85 -0.80
C SER A 60 -16.24 -25.53 -2.14
N TYR A 61 -16.75 -26.75 -2.36
CA TYR A 61 -16.63 -27.45 -3.65
C TYR A 61 -17.17 -26.61 -4.82
N GLU A 62 -18.21 -25.81 -4.58
CA GLU A 62 -18.80 -24.92 -5.59
C GLU A 62 -17.88 -23.75 -5.95
N GLU A 63 -17.22 -23.15 -4.96
CA GLU A 63 -16.23 -22.06 -5.19
C GLU A 63 -14.98 -22.58 -5.89
N ALA A 64 -14.48 -23.76 -5.49
CA ALA A 64 -13.33 -24.40 -6.13
C ALA A 64 -13.62 -24.74 -7.60
N LYS A 65 -14.83 -25.24 -7.90
CA LYS A 65 -15.25 -25.52 -9.28
C LYS A 65 -15.40 -24.25 -10.10
N TYR A 66 -16.05 -23.21 -9.55
CA TYR A 66 -16.18 -21.92 -10.22
C TYR A 66 -14.82 -21.31 -10.55
N ILE A 67 -13.86 -21.35 -9.62
CA ILE A 67 -12.51 -20.83 -9.86
C ILE A 67 -11.80 -21.65 -10.94
N ASN A 68 -11.80 -22.98 -10.84
CA ASN A 68 -11.11 -23.83 -11.83
C ASN A 68 -11.70 -23.70 -13.25
N ASP A 69 -13.02 -23.68 -13.40
CA ASP A 69 -13.68 -23.55 -14.72
C ASP A 69 -13.35 -22.21 -15.40
N ASN A 70 -13.17 -21.14 -14.61
CA ASN A 70 -12.77 -19.83 -15.13
C ASN A 70 -11.25 -19.69 -15.30
N MET A 71 -10.46 -20.41 -14.50
CA MET A 71 -9.00 -20.35 -14.52
C MET A 71 -8.41 -21.15 -15.69
N ASP A 72 -9.03 -22.27 -16.06
CA ASP A 72 -8.64 -23.03 -17.26
C ASP A 72 -8.86 -22.24 -18.57
N GLN A 73 -9.88 -21.37 -18.62
CA GLN A 73 -10.06 -20.44 -19.75
C GLN A 73 -8.96 -19.38 -19.83
N ALA A 74 -8.40 -18.96 -18.70
CA ALA A 74 -7.31 -17.98 -18.63
C ALA A 74 -5.93 -18.60 -18.91
N ILE A 75 -5.68 -19.84 -18.46
CA ILE A 75 -4.39 -20.54 -18.61
C ILE A 75 -4.24 -21.19 -20.00
N SER A 76 -5.35 -21.62 -20.62
CA SER A 76 -5.35 -22.22 -21.97
C SER A 76 -4.79 -21.28 -23.06
N ARG A 77 -4.85 -19.97 -22.84
CA ARG A 77 -4.14 -18.98 -23.65
C ARG A 77 -2.83 -18.56 -22.98
N LYS A 78 -1.74 -19.29 -23.24
CA LYS A 78 -0.38 -18.73 -23.19
C LYS A 78 -0.22 -17.67 -24.29
N GLN A 79 -0.99 -16.59 -24.20
CA GLN A 79 -0.84 -15.45 -25.08
C GLN A 79 0.42 -14.70 -24.65
N ALA A 80 1.35 -14.47 -25.57
CA ALA A 80 2.48 -13.60 -25.29
C ALA A 80 1.96 -12.20 -24.92
N ILE A 81 2.46 -11.64 -23.82
CA ILE A 81 2.06 -10.30 -23.36
C ILE A 81 2.45 -9.29 -24.45
N PRO A 82 1.51 -8.51 -25.01
CA PRO A 82 1.78 -7.60 -26.12
C PRO A 82 2.42 -6.30 -25.62
N TRP A 83 3.69 -6.37 -25.22
CA TRP A 83 4.44 -5.24 -24.67
C TRP A 83 4.47 -4.01 -25.59
N LYS A 84 4.55 -4.22 -26.90
CA LYS A 84 4.56 -3.12 -27.88
C LYS A 84 3.24 -2.35 -27.90
N ASP A 85 2.11 -3.05 -27.79
CA ASP A 85 0.79 -2.40 -27.79
C ASP A 85 0.55 -1.66 -26.48
N ILE A 86 1.03 -2.21 -25.35
CA ILE A 86 0.97 -1.55 -24.05
C ILE A 86 1.83 -0.27 -24.05
N LEU A 87 3.05 -0.33 -24.58
CA LEU A 87 3.96 0.82 -24.61
C LEU A 87 3.60 1.86 -25.66
N THR A 88 2.78 1.54 -26.66
CA THR A 88 2.30 2.52 -27.65
C THR A 88 0.90 3.05 -27.31
N ALA A 89 0.21 2.46 -26.34
CA ALA A 89 -1.11 2.89 -25.92
C ALA A 89 -1.06 4.27 -25.24
N LEU A 90 -1.79 5.23 -25.81
CA LEU A 90 -1.95 6.58 -25.25
C LEU A 90 -2.47 6.59 -23.80
N PRO A 91 -3.44 5.75 -23.39
CA PRO A 91 -3.90 5.69 -22.00
C PRO A 91 -2.81 5.33 -20.98
N VAL A 92 -1.82 4.51 -21.38
CA VAL A 92 -0.70 4.12 -20.51
C VAL A 92 0.18 5.33 -20.23
N TRP A 93 0.54 6.08 -21.28
CA TRP A 93 1.32 7.32 -21.13
C TRP A 93 0.57 8.40 -20.37
N ALA A 94 -0.73 8.57 -20.60
CA ALA A 94 -1.56 9.51 -19.85
C ALA A 94 -1.55 9.17 -18.35
N THR A 95 -1.64 7.87 -18.00
CA THR A 95 -1.56 7.41 -16.61
C THR A 95 -0.18 7.66 -16.01
N ILE A 96 0.91 7.37 -16.74
CA ILE A 96 2.28 7.61 -16.28
C ILE A 96 2.50 9.11 -15.98
N VAL A 97 2.10 9.99 -16.90
CA VAL A 97 2.26 11.44 -16.73
C VAL A 97 1.40 11.95 -15.58
N ALA A 98 0.15 11.49 -15.46
CA ALA A 98 -0.73 11.87 -14.36
C ALA A 98 -0.18 11.41 -13.00
N HIS A 99 0.35 10.18 -12.93
CA HIS A 99 0.96 9.66 -11.71
C HIS A 99 2.22 10.44 -11.34
N PHE A 100 3.12 10.66 -12.30
CA PHE A 100 4.31 11.47 -12.11
C PHE A 100 3.99 12.90 -11.65
N GLY A 101 2.99 13.54 -12.27
CA GLY A 101 2.55 14.89 -11.86
C GLY A 101 2.00 14.90 -10.43
N THR A 102 1.26 13.86 -10.04
CA THR A 102 0.74 13.71 -8.68
C THR A 102 1.88 13.54 -7.68
N ASP A 103 2.82 12.63 -7.96
CA ASP A 103 3.96 12.36 -7.09
C ASP A 103 4.87 13.58 -6.96
N TRP A 104 5.10 14.30 -8.06
CA TRP A 104 5.87 15.54 -8.08
C TRP A 104 5.24 16.60 -7.18
N VAL A 105 3.94 16.86 -7.32
CA VAL A 105 3.23 17.86 -6.51
C VAL A 105 3.27 17.49 -5.03
N VAL A 106 3.01 16.23 -4.70
CA VAL A 106 3.07 15.75 -3.31
C VAL A 106 4.48 15.90 -2.73
N PHE A 107 5.51 15.54 -3.50
CA PHE A 107 6.90 15.67 -3.08
C PHE A 107 7.28 17.14 -2.86
N THR A 108 7.06 18.01 -3.86
CA THR A 108 7.38 19.45 -3.76
C THR A 108 6.63 20.11 -2.60
N LEU A 109 5.34 19.81 -2.42
CA LEU A 109 4.61 20.33 -1.27
C LEU A 109 5.21 19.82 0.04
N SER A 110 5.51 18.53 0.15
CA SER A 110 6.08 17.98 1.39
C SER A 110 7.44 18.58 1.75
N THR A 111 8.28 18.93 0.77
CA THR A 111 9.61 19.52 0.99
C THR A 111 9.59 21.03 1.20
N GLU A 112 8.78 21.75 0.42
CA GLU A 112 8.77 23.22 0.44
C GLU A 112 7.77 23.80 1.43
N LEU A 113 6.72 23.06 1.80
CA LEU A 113 5.71 23.52 2.76
C LEU A 113 6.31 23.88 4.13
N PRO A 114 7.18 23.07 4.76
CA PRO A 114 7.81 23.45 6.02
C PRO A 114 8.64 24.74 5.88
N THR A 115 9.40 24.85 4.79
CA THR A 115 10.24 26.02 4.50
C THR A 115 9.41 27.28 4.28
N PHE A 116 8.29 27.19 3.57
CA PHE A 116 7.37 28.29 3.32
C PHE A 116 6.69 28.77 4.61
N LEU A 117 6.21 27.86 5.45
CA LEU A 117 5.57 28.17 6.72
C LEU A 117 6.52 28.90 7.68
N VAL A 118 7.79 28.48 7.73
CA VAL A 118 8.80 29.11 8.59
C VAL A 118 9.26 30.46 8.03
N LYS A 119 9.63 30.53 6.73
CA LYS A 119 10.24 31.74 6.15
C LYS A 119 9.24 32.84 5.80
N SER A 120 8.06 32.48 5.30
CA SER A 120 7.08 33.47 4.81
C SER A 120 6.01 33.82 5.83
N LEU A 121 5.61 32.86 6.68
CA LEU A 121 4.57 33.06 7.70
C LEU A 121 5.14 33.27 9.12
N GLY A 122 6.46 33.11 9.31
CA GLY A 122 7.11 33.33 10.60
C GLY A 122 6.71 32.32 11.68
N PHE A 123 6.13 31.17 11.31
CA PHE A 123 5.81 30.11 12.27
C PHE A 123 7.13 29.51 12.80
N ARG A 124 7.48 29.84 14.04
CA ARG A 124 8.61 29.24 14.73
C ARG A 124 8.25 27.83 15.16
N VAL A 125 8.97 26.84 14.62
CA VAL A 125 8.94 25.46 15.13
C VAL A 125 9.88 25.43 16.34
N ASP A 126 9.44 25.99 17.45
CA ASP A 126 10.14 25.86 18.73
C ASP A 126 9.82 24.46 19.29
N ALA A 127 10.87 23.71 19.62
CA ALA A 127 10.83 22.33 20.13
C ALA A 127 10.19 22.21 21.52
#